data_AF-A0A1I2XR57-F1
#
_entry.id   AF-A0A1I2XR57-F1
#
_cell.length_a   1.000
_cell.length_b   1.000
_cell.length_c   1.000
_cell.angle_alpha   90.00
_cell.angle_beta   90.00
_cell.angle_gamma   90.00
#
_symmetry.space_group_name_H-M   'P 1'
#
loop_
_entity.id
_entity.type
_entity.pdbx_description
1 polymer ?
#
loop_
_entity_poly.entity_id
_entity_poly.type
_entity_poly.pdbx_seq_one_letter_code
_entity_poly.pdbx_strand_id
1 'polypeptide(L)'
;MKIASQKTLDTPEEIAKFLLDDYSDMASRLAFAPGDVVSIANRSGLIPELGIGDVAVVLFSEPSPSPFTHVRLLHANGGLMSVQTQTANLTKRDATPAQPAP
;
A
#
# COMPACT_ATOMS: atom_id res chain seq x y z
N MET A 1 -32.50 15.14 -5.73
CA MET A 1 -31.82 14.77 -4.46
C MET A 1 -32.10 13.29 -4.23
N LYS A 2 -31.13 12.39 -4.48
CA LYS A 2 -31.32 10.96 -4.21
C LYS A 2 -31.06 10.74 -2.73
N ILE A 3 -32.10 10.38 -1.99
CA ILE A 3 -31.99 9.94 -0.60
C ILE A 3 -31.25 8.60 -0.67
N ALA A 4 -30.03 8.52 -0.14
CA ALA A 4 -29.34 7.24 -0.02
C ALA A 4 -30.20 6.35 0.89
N SER A 5 -30.58 5.17 0.42
CA SER A 5 -31.31 4.20 1.24
C SER A 5 -30.42 3.83 2.43
N GLN A 6 -30.85 4.19 3.63
CA GLN A 6 -30.18 3.79 4.86
C GLN A 6 -30.50 2.32 5.14
N LYS A 7 -29.46 1.51 5.30
CA LYS A 7 -29.57 0.11 5.73
C LYS A 7 -28.94 -0.02 7.12
N THR A 8 -29.71 -0.52 8.08
CA THR A 8 -29.19 -0.91 9.39
C THR A 8 -28.60 -2.32 9.30
N LEU A 9 -27.49 -2.56 10.02
CA LEU A 9 -26.88 -3.89 10.18
C LEU A 9 -27.09 -4.27 11.65
N ASP A 10 -27.94 -5.25 11.92
CA ASP A 10 -28.46 -5.52 13.27
C ASP A 10 -27.72 -6.66 13.97
N THR A 11 -26.95 -7.45 13.21
CA THR A 11 -26.24 -8.63 13.72
C THR A 11 -24.75 -8.61 13.38
N PRO A 12 -23.89 -9.25 14.20
CA PRO A 12 -22.48 -9.43 13.88
C PRO A 12 -22.24 -10.08 12.52
N GLU A 13 -23.09 -11.03 12.11
CA GLU A 13 -22.99 -11.73 10.83
C GLU A 13 -23.26 -10.80 9.64
N GLU A 14 -24.26 -9.91 9.75
CA GLU A 14 -24.55 -8.91 8.73
C GLU A 14 -23.41 -7.88 8.60
N ILE A 15 -22.83 -7.47 9.74
CA ILE A 15 -21.66 -6.59 9.76
C ILE A 15 -20.46 -7.27 9.10
N ALA A 16 -20.17 -8.52 9.48
CA ALA A 16 -19.06 -9.28 8.90
C ALA A 16 -19.24 -9.45 7.38
N LYS A 17 -20.44 -9.79 6.92
CA LYS A 17 -20.73 -9.88 5.49
C LYS A 17 -20.51 -8.55 4.77
N PHE A 18 -21.01 -7.45 5.34
CA PHE A 18 -20.83 -6.12 4.75
C PHE A 18 -19.34 -5.75 4.63
N LEU A 19 -18.54 -6.00 5.67
CA LEU A 19 -17.10 -5.74 5.65
C LEU A 19 -16.35 -6.61 4.64
N LEU A 20 -16.75 -7.88 4.48
CA LEU A 20 -16.16 -8.77 3.47
C LEU A 20 -16.51 -8.37 2.05
N ASP A 21 -17.76 -7.94 1.81
CA ASP A 21 -18.19 -7.43 0.51
C ASP A 21 -17.40 -6.16 0.14
N ASP A 22 -17.21 -5.23 1.10
CA ASP A 22 -16.40 -4.01 0.92
C ASP A 22 -14.91 -4.35 0.69
N TYR A 23 -14.32 -5.23 1.51
CA TYR A 23 -12.93 -5.67 1.34
C TYR A 23 -12.68 -6.29 -0.04
N SER A 24 -13.63 -7.08 -0.54
CA SER A 24 -13.53 -7.70 -1.87
C SER A 24 -13.55 -6.65 -2.99
N ASP A 25 -14.33 -5.58 -2.84
CA ASP A 25 -14.32 -4.44 -3.77
C ASP A 25 -13.02 -3.64 -3.67
N MET A 26 -12.52 -3.40 -2.44
CA MET A 26 -11.26 -2.67 -2.19
C MET A 26 -10.08 -3.29 -2.93
N ALA A 27 -9.99 -4.63 -2.98
CA ALA A 27 -8.88 -5.33 -3.64
C ALA A 27 -8.72 -4.94 -5.12
N SER A 28 -9.82 -4.61 -5.81
CA SER A 28 -9.80 -4.16 -7.21
C SER A 28 -9.29 -2.72 -7.40
N ARG A 29 -9.22 -1.93 -6.32
CA ARG A 29 -8.89 -0.50 -6.31
C ARG A 29 -7.49 -0.21 -5.77
N LEU A 30 -6.69 -1.23 -5.51
CA LEU A 30 -5.32 -1.09 -5.01
C LEU A 30 -4.37 -0.64 -6.12
N ALA A 31 -3.52 0.35 -5.83
CA ALA A 31 -2.47 0.77 -6.76
C ALA A 31 -1.32 -0.26 -6.82
N PHE A 32 -1.01 -0.88 -5.69
CA PHE A 32 0.03 -1.90 -5.53
C PHE A 32 -0.49 -3.08 -4.71
N ALA A 33 0.01 -4.27 -5.02
CA ALA A 33 -0.25 -5.46 -4.23
C ALA A 33 0.77 -5.57 -3.08
N PRO A 34 0.40 -6.14 -1.92
CA PRO A 34 1.37 -6.54 -0.91
C PRO A 34 2.46 -7.44 -1.51
N GLY A 35 3.72 -7.14 -1.21
CA GLY A 35 4.89 -7.82 -1.76
C GLY A 35 5.46 -7.20 -3.04
N ASP A 36 4.75 -6.27 -3.69
CA ASP A 36 5.30 -5.54 -4.84
C ASP A 36 6.59 -4.80 -4.42
N VAL A 37 7.63 -4.94 -5.24
CA VAL A 37 8.84 -4.11 -5.13
C VAL A 37 8.59 -2.83 -5.92
N VAL A 38 8.73 -1.69 -5.24
CA VAL A 38 8.49 -0.36 -5.82
C VAL A 38 9.74 0.49 -5.75
N SER A 39 9.85 1.42 -6.69
CA SER A 39 10.85 2.48 -6.65
C SER A 39 10.25 3.74 -6.01
N ILE A 40 11.05 4.45 -5.21
CA ILE A 40 10.70 5.74 -4.62
C ILE A 40 11.05 6.83 -5.64
N ALA A 41 10.08 7.24 -6.45
CA ALA A 41 10.27 8.24 -7.50
C ALA A 41 10.34 9.68 -6.96
N ASN A 42 9.74 9.92 -5.79
CA ASN A 42 9.81 11.21 -5.08
C ASN A 42 9.96 10.97 -3.58
N ARG A 43 10.89 11.67 -2.94
CA ARG A 43 11.23 11.50 -1.51
C ARG A 43 10.47 12.45 -0.58
N SER A 44 9.47 13.16 -1.10
CA SER A 44 8.62 14.07 -0.30
C SER A 44 7.97 13.32 0.87
N GLY A 45 8.20 13.80 2.10
CA GLY A 45 7.71 13.17 3.32
C GLY A 45 8.61 12.06 3.89
N LEU A 46 9.72 11.73 3.24
CA LEU A 46 10.73 10.82 3.77
C LEU A 46 11.97 11.59 4.22
N ILE A 47 12.49 11.23 5.40
CA ILE A 47 13.81 11.74 5.83
C ILE A 47 14.93 11.08 4.99
N PRO A 48 16.09 11.75 4.84
CA PRO A 48 17.17 11.27 3.98
C PRO A 48 17.65 9.85 4.28
N GLU A 49 17.57 9.41 5.54
CA GLU A 49 18.12 8.14 6.02
C GLU A 49 17.23 6.93 5.69
N LEU A 50 16.01 7.12 5.20
CA LEU A 50 15.06 6.04 4.87
C LEU A 50 15.10 5.68 3.38
N GLY A 51 14.81 4.43 3.02
CA GLY A 51 14.63 4.06 1.61
C GLY A 51 15.92 4.14 0.82
N ILE A 52 17.01 3.61 1.40
CA ILE A 52 18.29 3.51 0.72
C ILE A 52 18.14 2.75 -0.61
N GLY A 53 18.75 3.29 -1.66
CA GLY A 53 18.63 2.77 -3.02
C GLY A 53 17.30 3.10 -3.71
N ASP A 54 16.46 3.93 -3.10
CA ASP A 54 15.13 4.31 -3.59
C ASP A 54 14.24 3.09 -3.88
N VAL A 55 14.35 2.05 -3.04
CA VAL A 55 13.55 0.83 -3.14
C VAL A 55 12.78 0.59 -1.84
N ALA A 56 11.55 0.10 -1.99
CA ALA A 56 10.76 -0.39 -0.88
C ALA A 56 9.92 -1.61 -1.31
N VAL A 57 9.44 -2.36 -0.33
CA VAL A 57 8.45 -3.43 -0.54
C VAL A 57 7.11 -2.98 0.01
N VAL A 58 6.05 -3.12 -0.77
CA VAL A 58 4.71 -2.76 -0.34
C VAL A 58 4.23 -3.75 0.74
N LEU A 59 3.81 -3.22 1.88
CA LEU A 59 3.17 -3.99 2.94
C LEU A 59 1.65 -3.96 2.77
N PHE A 60 1.11 -2.78 2.47
CA PHE A 60 -0.31 -2.54 2.28
C PHE A 60 -0.49 -1.24 1.50
N SER A 61 -1.28 -1.27 0.42
CA SER A 61 -1.75 -0.06 -0.26
C SER A 61 -3.16 0.24 0.24
N GLU A 62 -3.45 1.48 0.60
CA GLU A 62 -4.85 1.86 0.81
C GLU A 62 -5.56 1.92 -0.56
N PRO A 63 -6.83 1.51 -0.66
CA PRO A 63 -7.58 1.65 -1.90
C PRO A 63 -7.95 3.12 -2.16
N SER A 64 -8.13 3.45 -3.44
CA SER A 64 -8.67 4.75 -3.85
C SER A 64 -9.99 5.07 -3.11
N PRO A 65 -10.19 6.29 -2.59
CA PRO A 65 -9.43 7.52 -2.90
C PRO A 65 -8.26 7.82 -1.95
N SER A 66 -7.92 6.93 -1.02
CA SER A 66 -6.80 7.21 -0.12
C SER A 66 -5.48 7.35 -0.90
N PRO A 67 -4.67 8.38 -0.63
CA PRO A 67 -3.44 8.62 -1.37
C PRO A 67 -2.24 7.91 -0.75
N PHE A 68 -2.41 6.95 0.16
CA PHE A 68 -1.31 6.39 0.96
C PHE A 68 -1.02 4.90 0.70
N THR A 69 0.26 4.56 0.83
CA THR A 69 0.77 3.19 0.80
C THR A 69 1.76 3.00 1.95
N HIS A 70 1.62 1.90 2.66
CA HIS A 70 2.57 1.43 3.67
C HIS A 70 3.63 0.55 3.02
N VAL A 71 4.89 0.89 3.25
CA VAL A 71 6.05 0.21 2.69
C VAL A 71 7.05 -0.19 3.77
N ARG A 72 7.80 -1.26 3.50
CA ARG A 72 8.99 -1.68 4.24
C ARG A 72 10.22 -1.20 3.46
N LEU A 73 11.14 -0.54 4.15
CA LEU A 73 12.34 0.01 3.53
C LEU A 73 13.57 -0.15 4.43
N LEU A 74 14.75 0.02 3.83
CA LEU A 74 16.04 -0.02 4.52
C LEU A 74 16.42 1.38 4.99
N HIS A 75 16.82 1.51 6.25
CA HIS A 75 17.41 2.70 6.83
C HIS A 75 18.94 2.67 6.67
N ALA A 76 19.58 3.84 6.60
CA ALA A 76 21.03 4.00 6.38
C ALA A 76 21.93 3.24 7.38
N ASN A 77 21.44 2.98 8.60
CA ASN A 77 22.15 2.20 9.61
C ASN A 77 21.99 0.67 9.48
N GLY A 78 21.36 0.19 8.39
CA GLY A 78 21.07 -1.23 8.17
C GLY A 78 19.76 -1.73 8.80
N GLY A 79 19.04 -0.88 9.55
CA GLY A 79 17.75 -1.22 10.14
C GLY A 79 16.62 -1.28 9.12
N LEU A 80 15.61 -2.11 9.38
CA LEU A 80 14.40 -2.18 8.58
C LEU A 80 13.27 -1.36 9.23
N MET A 81 12.63 -0.50 8.45
CA MET A 81 11.54 0.35 8.94
C MET A 81 10.29 0.19 8.08
N SER A 82 9.12 0.37 8.72
CA SER A 82 7.83 0.41 8.05
C SER A 82 7.30 1.83 8.12
N VAL A 83 6.97 2.42 6.98
CA VAL A 83 6.49 3.81 6.90
C VAL A 83 5.29 3.93 5.98
N GLN A 84 4.45 4.93 6.22
CA GLN A 84 3.41 5.35 5.30
C GLN A 84 3.98 6.44 4.38
N THR A 85 3.73 6.34 3.07
CA THR A 85 4.13 7.34 2.07
C THR A 85 2.99 7.59 1.10
N GLN A 86 3.04 8.68 0.35
CA GLN A 86 2.06 8.93 -0.71
C GLN A 86 2.24 7.91 -1.83
N THR A 87 1.16 7.28 -2.26
CA THR A 87 1.11 6.32 -3.38
C THR A 87 1.68 6.94 -4.66
N ALA A 88 1.45 8.24 -4.89
CA ALA A 88 1.98 8.98 -6.04
C ALA A 88 3.51 9.14 -6.04
N ASN A 89 4.18 8.92 -4.91
CA ASN A 89 5.63 8.95 -4.80
C ASN A 89 6.29 7.61 -5.20
N LEU A 90 5.48 6.59 -5.48
CA LEU A 90 5.94 5.24 -5.77
C LEU A 90 5.67 4.90 -7.25
N THR A 91 6.57 4.11 -7.84
CA THR A 91 6.38 3.50 -9.16
C THR A 91 6.66 2.01 -9.09
N LYS A 92 5.96 1.22 -9.91
CA LYS A 92 6.29 -0.21 -10.03
C LYS A 92 7.72 -0.34 -10.52
N ARG A 93 8.51 -1.17 -9.83
CA ARG A 93 9.84 -1.52 -10.30
C ARG A 93 9.66 -2.71 -11.24
N ASP A 94 10.06 -2.56 -12.50
CA ASP A 94 10.14 -3.71 -13.39
C ASP A 94 11.08 -4.74 -12.74
N ALA A 95 10.63 -5.99 -12.68
CA ALA A 95 11.42 -7.08 -12.13
C ALA A 95 12.77 -7.11 -12.87
N THR A 96 13.82 -6.63 -12.23
CA THR A 96 15.18 -6.90 -12.69
C THR A 96 15.35 -8.41 -12.54
N PRO A 97 15.78 -9.15 -13.59
CA PRO A 97 15.95 -10.60 -13.49
C PRO A 97 16.80 -10.91 -12.28
N ALA A 98 16.40 -11.92 -11.50
CA ALA A 98 17.18 -12.40 -10.37
C ALA A 98 18.65 -12.53 -10.81
N GLN A 99 19.54 -11.77 -10.16
CA GLN A 99 20.96 -11.91 -10.40
C GLN A 99 21.32 -13.37 -10.04
N PRO A 100 21.88 -14.16 -10.97
CA PRO A 100 22.26 -15.52 -10.65
C PRO A 100 23.23 -15.48 -9.47
N ALA A 101 23.01 -16.36 -8.51
CA ALA A 101 23.90 -16.53 -7.37
C ALA A 101 25.34 -16.79 -7.88
N PRO A 102 26.38 -16.30 -7.18
CA PRO A 102 27.77 -16.54 -7.55
C PRO A 102 28.12 -18.03 -7.56
#